data_AF-A0A7S4FS68-F1
#
_entry.id   AF-A0A7S4FS68-F1
#
_cell.length_a   1.000
_cell.length_b   1.000
_cell.length_c   1.000
_cell.angle_alpha   90.00
_cell.angle_beta   90.00
_cell.angle_gamma   90.00
#
_symmetry.space_group_name_H-M   'P 1'
#
loop_
_entity.id
_entity.type
_entity.pdbx_description
1 polymer ?
#
loop_
_entity_poly.entity_id
_entity_poly.type
_entity_poly.pdbx_seq_one_letter_code
_entity_poly.pdbx_strand_id
1 'polypeptide(L)'
;MRPDISVPGSGCVAVAGNQCTVEPGGTQNSQSFTFDKVFDVDKEQEDVFEQIGAATRDDILKGYNATILAYGQTSSGKTHSMFGPGGGDVQALAAGHPMYARRGLIPRLFESLFAWVGGTDPEEVSVQITMSAFELYREDIIDLMGPDKSCEYRIRE
;
A
#
# COMPACT_ATOMS: atom_id res chain seq x y z
N MET A 1 30.67 12.68 4.36
CA MET A 1 30.00 14.00 4.27
C MET A 1 28.75 13.78 3.43
N ARG A 2 27.58 13.61 4.06
CA ARG A 2 26.31 13.43 3.34
C ARG A 2 25.84 14.82 2.89
N PRO A 3 25.57 15.06 1.60
CA PRO A 3 24.97 16.31 1.18
C PRO A 3 23.55 16.42 1.76
N ASP A 4 23.30 17.53 2.43
CA ASP A 4 22.02 17.93 2.99
C ASP A 4 21.02 18.19 1.84
N ILE A 5 19.85 17.56 1.87
CA ILE A 5 18.77 17.69 0.88
C ILE A 5 17.83 18.88 1.20
N SER A 6 18.25 19.78 2.09
CA SER A 6 17.43 20.89 2.61
C SER A 6 17.37 22.12 1.69
N VAL A 7 17.08 21.94 0.39
CA VAL A 7 16.60 23.04 -0.46
C VAL A 7 15.08 22.89 -0.64
N PRO A 8 14.25 23.76 -0.02
CA PRO A 8 12.82 23.74 -0.27
C PRO A 8 12.58 24.21 -1.70
N GLY A 9 12.15 23.30 -2.60
CA GLY A 9 11.72 23.63 -3.96
C GLY A 9 12.59 23.11 -5.12
N SER A 10 13.72 22.44 -4.86
CA SER A 10 14.49 21.73 -5.90
C SER A 10 14.53 20.23 -5.60
N GLY A 11 13.37 19.57 -5.69
CA GLY A 11 13.34 18.13 -5.82
C GLY A 11 13.99 17.71 -7.14
N CYS A 12 14.74 16.62 -7.15
CA CYS A 12 15.25 16.03 -8.40
C CYS A 12 14.15 15.33 -9.21
N VAL A 13 12.89 15.47 -8.80
CA VAL A 13 11.71 14.85 -9.40
C VAL A 13 10.60 15.89 -9.46
N ALA A 14 10.03 16.10 -10.64
CA ALA A 14 8.87 16.93 -10.89
C ALA A 14 7.71 16.05 -11.38
N VAL A 15 6.50 16.27 -10.86
CA VAL A 15 5.29 15.55 -11.24
C VAL A 15 4.35 16.49 -12.00
N ALA A 16 3.86 16.04 -13.15
CA ALA A 16 2.87 16.75 -13.95
C ALA A 16 1.83 15.76 -14.49
N GLY A 17 0.69 15.66 -13.80
CA GLY A 17 -0.35 14.68 -14.13
C GLY A 17 0.17 13.25 -14.02
N ASN A 18 0.20 12.52 -15.14
CA ASN A 18 0.68 11.14 -15.23
C ASN A 18 2.17 11.02 -15.61
N GLN A 19 2.88 12.14 -15.68
CA GLN A 19 4.28 12.18 -16.04
C GLN A 19 5.14 12.55 -14.83
N CYS A 20 6.25 11.83 -14.67
CA CYS A 20 7.29 12.08 -13.69
C CYS A 20 8.59 12.42 -14.43
N THR A 21 9.16 13.58 -14.16
CA THR A 21 10.42 14.04 -14.79
C THR A 21 11.51 14.09 -13.74
N VAL A 22 12.59 13.35 -13.97
CA VAL A 22 13.77 13.33 -13.11
C VAL A 22 14.78 14.33 -13.65
N GLU A 23 15.15 15.30 -12.81
CA GLU A 23 16.15 16.33 -13.09
C GLU A 23 17.34 16.15 -12.14
N PRO A 24 18.41 15.42 -12.55
CA PRO A 24 19.63 15.34 -11.78
C PRO A 24 20.31 16.71 -11.76
N GLY A 25 20.32 17.33 -10.58
CA GLY A 25 20.74 18.72 -10.36
C GLY A 25 21.96 19.15 -11.19
N GLY A 26 21.72 20.03 -12.18
CA GLY A 26 22.76 20.71 -12.94
C GLY A 26 23.17 20.09 -14.28
N THR A 27 22.54 19.00 -14.75
CA THR A 27 22.84 18.44 -16.09
C THR A 27 21.62 18.53 -17.02
N GLN A 28 21.85 18.81 -18.30
CA GLN A 28 20.82 18.91 -19.36
C GLN A 28 20.16 17.57 -19.73
N ASN A 29 20.21 16.57 -18.86
CA ASN A 29 19.77 15.21 -19.15
C ASN A 29 18.56 14.86 -18.28
N SER A 30 17.45 15.58 -18.50
CA SER A 30 16.17 15.25 -17.88
C SER A 30 15.60 13.97 -18.49
N GLN A 31 15.01 13.12 -17.65
CA GLN A 31 14.35 11.91 -18.10
C GLN A 31 12.89 11.94 -17.66
N SER A 32 11.98 11.82 -18.63
CA SER A 32 10.54 11.78 -18.36
C SER A 32 9.99 10.37 -18.50
N PHE A 33 9.20 9.96 -17.52
CA PHE A 33 8.54 8.66 -17.44
C PHE A 33 7.03 8.88 -17.35
N THR A 34 6.26 8.05 -18.04
CA THR A 34 4.79 8.10 -18.01
C THR A 34 4.26 6.84 -17.35
N PHE A 35 3.32 7.01 -16.42
CA PHE A 35 2.67 5.94 -15.70
C PHE A 35 1.14 6.07 -15.81
N ASP A 36 0.40 5.03 -15.44
CA ASP A 36 -1.06 5.10 -15.39
C ASP A 36 -1.55 6.16 -14.40
N LYS A 37 -0.83 6.30 -13.28
CA LYS A 37 -1.06 7.27 -12.22
C LYS A 37 0.26 7.67 -11.57
N VAL A 38 0.37 8.96 -11.25
CA VAL A 38 1.46 9.49 -10.43
C VAL A 38 0.83 10.28 -9.28
N PHE A 39 1.27 9.99 -8.05
CA PHE A 39 0.83 10.69 -6.85
C PHE A 39 1.98 11.59 -6.40
N ASP A 40 1.72 12.89 -6.33
CA ASP A 40 2.70 13.88 -5.84
C ASP A 40 2.68 13.93 -4.30
N VAL A 41 3.63 14.64 -3.71
CA VAL A 41 3.88 14.69 -2.26
C VAL A 41 2.73 15.30 -1.45
N ASP A 42 1.83 16.02 -2.11
CA ASP A 42 0.62 16.61 -1.53
C ASP A 42 -0.54 15.60 -1.42
N LYS A 43 -0.44 14.45 -2.09
CA LYS A 43 -1.50 13.43 -2.07
C LYS A 43 -1.55 12.70 -0.75
N GLU A 44 -2.77 12.53 -0.26
CA GLU A 44 -3.04 11.81 0.97
C GLU A 44 -3.27 10.33 0.69
N GLN A 45 -3.21 9.52 1.76
CA GLN A 45 -3.42 8.08 1.68
C GLN A 45 -4.83 7.71 1.18
N GLU A 46 -5.78 8.61 1.41
CA GLU A 46 -7.14 8.49 0.89
C GLU A 46 -7.19 8.57 -0.64
N ASP A 47 -6.46 9.52 -1.24
CA ASP A 47 -6.39 9.68 -2.69
C ASP A 47 -5.83 8.43 -3.37
N VAL A 48 -4.83 7.80 -2.75
CA VAL A 48 -4.21 6.56 -3.24
C VAL A 48 -5.20 5.40 -3.14
N PHE A 49 -5.95 5.33 -2.04
CA PHE A 49 -6.98 4.30 -1.86
C PHE A 49 -8.12 4.44 -2.87
N GLU A 50 -8.64 5.64 -3.10
CA GLU A 50 -9.74 5.86 -4.04
C GLU A 50 -9.36 5.45 -5.47
N GLN A 51 -8.10 5.68 -5.86
CA GLN A 51 -7.65 5.36 -7.22
C GLN A 51 -7.21 3.91 -7.42
N ILE A 52 -6.67 3.25 -6.39
CA ILE A 52 -6.12 1.87 -6.50
C ILE A 52 -6.95 0.88 -5.68
N GLY A 53 -7.20 1.20 -4.41
CA GLY A 53 -7.88 0.33 -3.46
C GLY A 53 -9.35 0.11 -3.80
N ALA A 54 -10.08 1.15 -4.24
CA ALA A 54 -11.49 1.03 -4.60
C ALA A 54 -11.71 0.10 -5.82
N ALA A 55 -10.88 0.26 -6.86
CA ALA A 55 -10.91 -0.63 -8.02
C ALA A 55 -10.58 -2.08 -7.63
N THR A 56 -9.56 -2.28 -6.80
CA THR A 56 -9.17 -3.59 -6.27
C THR A 56 -10.32 -4.25 -5.50
N ARG A 57 -11.01 -3.49 -4.63
CA ARG A 57 -12.19 -3.98 -3.91
C ARG A 57 -13.28 -4.43 -4.89
N ASP A 58 -13.60 -3.61 -5.88
CA ASP A 58 -14.68 -3.90 -6.82
C ASP A 58 -14.39 -5.15 -7.65
N ASP A 59 -13.13 -5.39 -8.00
CA ASP A 59 -12.72 -6.60 -8.71
C ASP A 59 -12.82 -7.85 -7.80
N ILE A 60 -12.43 -7.74 -6.53
CA ILE A 60 -12.60 -8.82 -5.54
C ILE A 60 -14.09 -9.16 -5.37
N LEU A 61 -14.97 -8.15 -5.25
CA LEU A 61 -16.41 -8.36 -5.09
C LEU A 61 -17.08 -8.97 -6.33
N LYS A 62 -16.50 -8.80 -7.51
CA LYS A 62 -16.93 -9.48 -8.75
C LYS A 62 -16.40 -10.92 -8.86
N GLY A 63 -15.57 -11.36 -7.92
CA GLY A 63 -14.97 -12.69 -7.92
C GLY A 63 -13.65 -12.80 -8.68
N TYR A 64 -12.99 -11.67 -8.98
CA TYR A 64 -11.65 -11.67 -9.58
C TYR A 64 -10.55 -11.65 -8.50
N ASN A 65 -9.43 -12.29 -8.83
CA ASN A 65 -8.23 -12.20 -8.00
C ASN A 65 -7.54 -10.85 -8.23
N ALA A 66 -7.19 -10.15 -7.15
CA ALA A 66 -6.47 -8.87 -7.21
C ALA A 66 -5.17 -8.93 -6.41
N THR A 67 -4.16 -8.18 -6.82
CA THR A 67 -2.86 -8.13 -6.13
C THR A 67 -2.28 -6.72 -6.20
N ILE A 68 -1.88 -6.18 -5.05
CA ILE A 68 -1.20 -4.90 -4.92
C ILE A 68 0.21 -5.15 -4.41
N LEU A 69 1.21 -4.66 -5.15
CA LEU A 69 2.63 -4.77 -4.77
C LEU A 69 3.24 -3.37 -4.62
N ALA A 70 3.86 -3.12 -3.47
CA ALA A 70 4.65 -1.91 -3.24
C ALA A 70 6.13 -2.18 -3.52
N TYR A 71 6.70 -1.52 -4.52
CA TYR A 71 8.10 -1.66 -4.92
C TYR A 71 8.87 -0.34 -4.79
N GLY A 72 10.17 -0.43 -4.50
CA GLY A 72 11.05 0.74 -4.38
C GLY A 72 12.21 0.51 -3.42
N GLN A 73 13.15 1.46 -3.37
CA GLN A 73 14.30 1.39 -2.46
C GLN A 73 13.91 1.42 -0.97
N THR A 74 14.81 1.01 -0.08
CA THR A 74 14.60 1.17 1.37
C THR A 74 14.35 2.63 1.72
N SER A 75 13.41 2.89 2.63
CA SER A 75 12.94 4.23 3.00
C SER A 75 12.17 5.00 1.91
N SER A 76 11.75 4.35 0.81
CA SER A 76 10.91 4.99 -0.23
C SER A 76 9.41 5.07 0.11
N GLY A 77 8.99 4.67 1.31
CA GLY A 77 7.58 4.72 1.71
C GLY A 77 6.73 3.49 1.37
N LYS A 78 7.31 2.32 1.03
CA LYS A 78 6.55 1.07 0.77
C LYS A 78 5.61 0.70 1.93
N THR A 79 6.15 0.55 3.15
CA THR A 79 5.37 0.21 4.35
C THR A 79 4.36 1.30 4.69
N HIS A 80 4.75 2.56 4.52
CA HIS A 80 3.86 3.69 4.73
C HIS A 80 2.66 3.64 3.78
N SER A 81 2.85 3.35 2.49
CA SER A 81 1.76 3.26 1.51
C SER A 81 0.82 2.09 1.81
N MET A 82 1.38 0.93 2.20
CA MET A 82 0.57 -0.28 2.47
C MET A 82 -0.18 -0.23 3.81
N PHE A 83 0.46 0.19 4.91
CA PHE A 83 -0.14 0.16 6.25
C PHE A 83 -0.45 1.54 6.83
N GLY A 84 0.28 2.57 6.40
CA GLY A 84 0.22 3.91 6.98
C GLY A 84 1.35 4.21 7.96
N PRO A 85 1.31 5.40 8.60
CA PRO A 85 2.23 5.73 9.68
C PRO A 85 1.97 4.80 10.87
N GLY A 86 3.04 4.32 11.50
CA GLY A 86 2.99 3.27 12.53
C GLY A 86 3.21 1.86 12.00
N GLY A 87 3.29 1.66 10.68
CA GLY A 87 3.78 0.41 10.09
C GLY A 87 2.94 -0.83 10.42
N GLY A 88 1.64 -0.65 10.67
CA GLY A 88 0.74 -1.73 11.05
C GLY A 88 0.57 -1.91 12.56
N ASP A 89 1.07 -0.98 13.38
CA ASP A 89 0.74 -0.93 14.81
C ASP A 89 -0.79 -0.87 15.00
N VAL A 90 -1.33 -1.88 15.70
CA VAL A 90 -2.76 -2.05 15.94
C VAL A 90 -3.35 -0.86 16.70
N GLN A 91 -2.58 -0.25 17.62
CA GLN A 91 -3.04 0.91 18.37
C GLN A 91 -3.08 2.16 17.50
N ALA A 92 -2.17 2.27 16.52
CA ALA A 92 -2.21 3.35 15.53
C ALA A 92 -3.42 3.24 14.57
N LEU A 93 -3.91 2.02 14.37
CA LEU A 93 -5.10 1.69 13.57
C LEU A 93 -6.42 1.74 14.36
N ALA A 94 -6.40 2.04 15.67
CA ALA A 94 -7.61 2.18 16.46
C ALA A 94 -8.39 3.44 16.10
N ALA A 95 -9.72 3.33 15.95
CA ALA A 95 -10.59 4.46 15.71
C ALA A 95 -10.45 5.50 16.82
N GLY A 96 -10.22 6.76 16.44
CA GLY A 96 -9.95 7.87 17.37
C GLY A 96 -8.46 8.14 17.63
N HIS A 97 -7.55 7.28 17.18
CA HIS A 97 -6.12 7.58 17.19
C HIS A 97 -5.77 8.61 16.10
N PRO A 98 -4.89 9.61 16.34
CA PRO A 98 -4.54 10.63 15.34
C PRO A 98 -3.99 10.07 14.02
N MET A 99 -3.34 8.91 14.06
CA MET A 99 -2.79 8.25 12.87
C MET A 99 -3.84 7.50 12.04
N TYR A 100 -5.04 7.25 12.57
CA TYR A 100 -6.08 6.49 11.88
C TYR A 100 -6.50 7.14 10.55
N ALA A 101 -6.56 8.48 10.51
CA ALA A 101 -6.85 9.22 9.28
C ALA A 101 -5.80 8.98 8.18
N ARG A 102 -4.57 8.64 8.57
CA ARG A 102 -3.43 8.43 7.65
C ARG A 102 -3.14 6.95 7.37
N ARG A 103 -4.02 6.03 7.78
CA ARG A 103 -3.87 4.59 7.51
C ARG A 103 -3.79 4.31 6.01
N GLY A 104 -2.99 3.31 5.65
CA GLY A 104 -2.65 2.98 4.26
C GLY A 104 -3.69 2.12 3.53
N LEU A 105 -3.28 1.51 2.42
CA LEU A 105 -4.13 0.71 1.54
C LEU A 105 -4.76 -0.52 2.23
N ILE A 106 -3.97 -1.33 2.92
CA ILE A 106 -4.42 -2.59 3.55
C ILE A 106 -5.57 -2.35 4.55
N PRO A 107 -5.44 -1.48 5.58
CA PRO A 107 -6.51 -1.27 6.54
C PRO A 107 -7.77 -0.69 5.89
N ARG A 108 -7.64 0.25 4.95
CA ARG A 108 -8.79 0.83 4.22
C ARG A 108 -9.51 -0.22 3.36
N LEU A 109 -8.77 -1.13 2.73
CA LEU A 109 -9.34 -2.20 1.93
C LEU A 109 -10.18 -3.16 2.77
N PHE A 110 -9.63 -3.60 3.91
CA PHE A 110 -10.37 -4.46 4.83
C PHE A 110 -11.62 -3.78 5.39
N GLU A 111 -11.51 -2.51 5.82
CA GLU A 111 -12.67 -1.73 6.28
C GLU A 111 -13.76 -1.65 5.21
N SER A 112 -13.38 -1.39 3.95
CA SER A 112 -14.35 -1.30 2.85
C SER A 112 -15.00 -2.65 2.55
N LEU A 113 -14.24 -3.75 2.61
CA LEU A 113 -14.77 -5.11 2.45
C LEU A 113 -15.76 -5.46 3.58
N PHE A 114 -15.38 -5.22 4.84
CA PHE A 114 -16.27 -5.50 5.98
C PHE A 114 -17.51 -4.60 5.98
N ALA A 115 -17.40 -3.34 5.55
CA ALA A 115 -18.54 -2.46 5.39
C ALA A 115 -19.52 -2.98 4.32
N TRP A 116 -19.01 -3.51 3.21
CA TRP A 116 -19.84 -4.13 2.17
C TRP A 116 -20.56 -5.38 2.70
N VAL A 117 -19.84 -6.25 3.43
CA VAL A 117 -20.45 -7.44 4.07
C VAL A 117 -21.53 -7.04 5.06
N GLY A 118 -21.29 -6.03 5.91
CA GLY A 118 -22.26 -5.55 6.89
C GLY A 118 -23.51 -4.89 6.30
N GLY A 119 -23.44 -4.45 5.04
CA GLY A 119 -24.58 -3.90 4.30
C GLY A 119 -25.36 -4.93 3.48
N THR A 120 -24.90 -6.18 3.43
CA THR A 120 -25.52 -7.25 2.63
C THR A 120 -26.46 -8.07 3.50
N ASP A 121 -27.62 -8.47 2.95
CA ASP A 121 -28.56 -9.33 3.66
C ASP A 121 -27.97 -10.75 3.81
N PRO A 122 -27.79 -11.25 5.05
CA PRO A 122 -27.24 -12.59 5.28
C PRO A 122 -28.15 -13.71 4.76
N GLU A 123 -29.44 -13.47 4.51
CA GLU A 123 -30.33 -14.44 3.87
C GLU A 123 -30.08 -14.54 2.35
N GLU A 124 -29.55 -13.49 1.73
CA GLU A 124 -29.23 -13.46 0.30
C GLU A 124 -27.80 -13.94 -0.01
N VAL A 125 -26.82 -13.59 0.84
CA VAL A 125 -25.40 -13.87 0.57
C VAL A 125 -24.65 -14.30 1.84
N SER A 126 -24.10 -15.52 1.81
CA SER A 126 -23.16 -15.99 2.84
C SER A 126 -21.72 -15.65 2.44
N VAL A 127 -21.01 -14.86 3.27
CA VAL A 127 -19.62 -14.46 3.01
C VAL A 127 -18.69 -15.04 4.09
N GLN A 128 -17.61 -15.69 3.66
CA GLN A 128 -16.52 -16.12 4.53
C GLN A 128 -15.23 -15.42 4.11
N ILE A 129 -14.59 -14.71 5.04
CA ILE A 129 -13.29 -14.06 4.84
C ILE A 129 -12.24 -14.85 5.62
N THR A 130 -11.14 -15.20 4.95
CA THR A 130 -9.99 -15.86 5.56
C THR A 130 -8.73 -15.05 5.22
N MET A 131 -7.83 -14.92 6.19
CA MET A 131 -6.60 -14.14 6.05
C MET A 131 -5.41 -15.00 6.44
N SER A 132 -4.33 -14.85 5.68
CA SER A 132 -3.02 -15.43 5.97
C SER A 132 -1.96 -14.37 5.70
N ALA A 133 -0.99 -14.23 6.60
CA ALA A 133 0.11 -13.30 6.43
C ALA A 133 1.44 -14.05 6.51
N PHE A 134 2.28 -13.87 5.50
CA PHE A 134 3.57 -14.55 5.38
C PHE A 134 4.68 -13.53 5.12
N GLU A 135 5.85 -13.79 5.68
CA GLU A 135 7.10 -13.11 5.32
C GLU A 135 7.94 -14.08 4.48
N LEU A 136 8.40 -13.60 3.32
CA LEU A 136 9.37 -14.32 2.48
C LEU A 136 10.74 -13.68 2.70
N TYR A 137 11.65 -14.41 3.34
CA TYR A 137 12.99 -13.94 3.62
C TYR A 137 14.03 -14.98 3.24
N ARG A 138 14.88 -14.65 2.25
CA ARG A 138 15.91 -15.56 1.72
C ARG A 138 15.38 -16.96 1.38
N GLU A 139 14.28 -16.99 0.61
CA GLU A 139 13.59 -18.22 0.18
C GLU A 139 12.88 -19.00 1.30
N ASP A 140 13.01 -18.58 2.56
CA ASP A 140 12.24 -19.14 3.67
C ASP A 140 10.89 -18.42 3.81
N ILE A 141 9.83 -19.20 4.03
CA ILE A 141 8.47 -18.69 4.27
C ILE A 141 8.16 -18.77 5.76
N ILE A 142 7.88 -17.63 6.37
CA ILE A 142 7.56 -17.49 7.78
C ILE A 142 6.09 -17.08 7.90
N ASP A 143 5.28 -17.93 8.54
CA ASP A 143 3.88 -17.60 8.83
C ASP A 143 3.81 -16.60 9.99
N LEU A 144 3.29 -15.41 9.71
CA LEU A 144 3.17 -14.32 10.69
C LEU A 144 1.97 -14.50 11.63
N MET A 145 0.98 -15.31 11.26
CA MET A 145 -0.21 -15.57 12.06
C MET A 145 -0.20 -16.91 12.80
N GLY A 146 0.60 -17.87 12.34
CA GLY A 146 0.72 -19.19 12.95
C GLY A 146 1.35 -19.15 14.35
N PRO A 147 0.95 -20.08 15.24
CA PRO A 147 1.51 -20.19 16.60
C PRO A 147 2.97 -20.67 16.59
N ASP A 148 3.36 -21.43 15.57
CA ASP A 148 4.69 -21.97 15.40
C ASP A 148 5.38 -21.32 14.20
N LYS A 149 6.43 -20.52 14.48
CA LYS A 149 7.23 -19.85 13.45
C LYS A 149 8.26 -20.78 12.79
N SER A 150 8.39 -22.02 13.28
CA SER A 150 9.33 -23.03 12.77
C SER A 150 8.70 -24.00 11.77
N CYS A 151 7.39 -23.89 11.51
CA CYS A 151 6.74 -24.68 10.47
C CYS A 151 7.33 -24.37 9.09
N GLU A 152 7.85 -25.40 8.42
CA GLU A 152 8.41 -25.31 7.08
C GLU A 152 7.27 -25.31 6.05
N TYR A 153 6.98 -24.14 5.48
CA TYR A 153 6.00 -23.99 4.40
C TYR A 153 6.67 -24.25 3.05
N ARG A 154 6.00 -25.03 2.18
CA ARG A 154 6.45 -25.29 0.81
C ARG A 154 5.40 -24.85 -0.19
N ILE A 155 5.83 -24.09 -1.20
CA ILE A 155 4.99 -23.72 -2.34
C ILE A 155 4.78 -24.98 -3.19
N ARG A 156 3.53 -25.25 -3.54
CA ARG A 156 3.13 -26.31 -4.47
C ARG A 156 2.47 -25.66 -5.68
N GLU A 157 2.65 -26.28 -6.84
CA GLU A 157 1.95 -25.95 -8.09
C GLU A 157 0.61 -26.70 -8.15
#